data_AF-A0A399ZK37-F1
#
_entry.id   AF-A0A399ZK37-F1
#
_cell.length_a   1.000
_cell.length_b   1.000
_cell.length_c   1.000
_cell.angle_alpha   90.00
_cell.angle_beta   90.00
_cell.angle_gamma   90.00
#
_symmetry.space_group_name_H-M   'P 1'
#
loop_
_entity.id
_entity.type
_entity.pdbx_description
1 polymer ?
#
loop_
_entity_poly.entity_id
_entity_poly.type
_entity_poly.pdbx_seq_one_letter_code
_entity_poly.pdbx_strand_id
1 'polypeptide(L)'
;MQEPDRLYLPLIQQSGGSVQRAQITGIGVAGDRYVVSFTTTGFVPQLPGQHVHFFFNTVPPEQAGAPGTGIWHVHGSLTSYNGITLAERPTGASQICVLIANPDHSVQFNTGNCYNLP
;
A
#
# COMPACT_ATOMS: atom_id res chain seq x y z
N MET A 1 -12.35 -30.09 49.72
CA MET A 1 -12.54 -30.68 48.38
C MET A 1 -12.15 -29.60 47.39
N GLN A 2 -11.00 -29.78 46.75
CA GLN A 2 -10.31 -28.81 45.90
C GLN A 2 -10.88 -28.91 44.48
N GLU A 3 -11.34 -27.81 43.92
CA GLU A 3 -11.76 -27.74 42.51
C GLU A 3 -10.52 -27.79 41.60
N PRO A 4 -10.56 -28.48 40.44
CA PRO A 4 -9.39 -28.62 39.59
C PRO A 4 -9.11 -27.32 38.84
N ASP A 5 -7.87 -26.88 38.98
CA ASP A 5 -7.26 -25.72 38.34
C ASP A 5 -7.41 -25.83 36.82
N ARG A 6 -8.31 -25.03 36.24
CA ARG A 6 -8.44 -24.91 34.79
C ARG A 6 -7.26 -24.08 34.28
N LEU A 7 -6.22 -24.78 33.84
CA LEU A 7 -5.13 -24.26 33.03
C LEU A 7 -5.70 -23.45 31.85
N TYR A 8 -5.74 -22.13 32.01
CA TYR A 8 -6.01 -21.18 30.95
C TYR A 8 -4.71 -21.05 30.14
N LEU A 9 -4.55 -21.93 29.14
CA LEU A 9 -3.55 -21.69 28.10
C LEU A 9 -3.90 -20.35 27.45
N PRO A 10 -2.98 -19.37 27.36
CA PRO A 10 -3.22 -18.25 26.49
C PRO A 10 -3.37 -18.86 25.09
N LEU A 11 -4.55 -18.70 24.51
CA LEU A 11 -4.68 -18.74 23.07
C LEU A 11 -3.65 -17.72 22.58
N ILE A 12 -2.50 -18.21 22.14
CA ILE A 12 -1.74 -17.48 21.15
C ILE A 12 -2.73 -17.41 19.98
N GLN A 13 -3.52 -16.34 19.93
CA GLN A 13 -4.13 -15.86 18.71
C GLN A 13 -2.94 -15.55 17.81
N GLN A 14 -2.40 -16.59 17.19
CA GLN A 14 -1.83 -16.46 15.87
C GLN A 14 -3.00 -15.93 15.06
N SER A 15 -3.07 -14.61 14.95
CA SER A 15 -3.84 -13.98 13.91
C SER A 15 -3.37 -14.65 12.62
N GLY A 16 -4.15 -15.62 12.15
CA GLY A 16 -4.14 -16.09 10.78
C GLY A 16 -4.60 -14.93 9.91
N GLY A 17 -3.82 -13.85 9.91
CA GLY A 17 -4.08 -12.63 9.19
C GLY A 17 -4.07 -12.99 7.73
N SER A 18 -5.21 -12.81 7.07
CA SER A 18 -5.30 -12.85 5.62
C SER A 18 -4.13 -12.08 5.03
N VAL A 19 -3.34 -12.71 4.16
CA VAL A 19 -2.21 -12.06 3.48
C VAL A 19 -2.74 -10.83 2.77
N GLN A 20 -2.38 -9.65 3.27
CA GLN A 20 -2.83 -8.38 2.69
C GLN A 20 -1.93 -8.01 1.51
N ARG A 21 -2.53 -7.60 0.39
CA ARG A 21 -1.80 -7.21 -0.82
C ARG A 21 -2.45 -6.02 -1.49
N ALA A 22 -1.63 -5.15 -2.09
CA ALA A 22 -2.04 -4.17 -3.08
C ALA A 22 -1.31 -4.48 -4.40
N GLN A 23 -2.02 -4.57 -5.52
CA GLN A 23 -1.40 -4.93 -6.79
C GLN A 23 -1.83 -3.97 -7.89
N ILE A 24 -0.87 -3.24 -8.47
CA ILE A 24 -1.10 -2.49 -9.71
C ILE A 24 -1.30 -3.50 -10.85
N THR A 25 -2.40 -3.36 -11.57
CA THR A 25 -2.80 -4.22 -12.69
C THR A 25 -2.62 -3.54 -14.05
N GLY A 26 -2.50 -2.21 -14.07
CA GLY A 26 -2.21 -1.45 -15.28
C GLY A 26 -1.95 0.02 -15.00
N ILE A 27 -1.18 0.66 -15.87
CA ILE A 27 -0.96 2.11 -15.87
C ILE A 27 -1.22 2.61 -17.29
N GLY A 28 -2.14 3.56 -17.41
CA GLY A 28 -2.40 4.29 -18.65
C GLY A 28 -2.10 5.79 -18.49
N VAL A 29 -2.29 6.54 -19.57
CA VAL A 29 -2.25 8.01 -19.57
C VAL A 29 -3.61 8.53 -20.00
N ALA A 30 -4.14 9.51 -19.27
CA ALA A 30 -5.33 10.26 -19.65
C ALA A 30 -5.04 11.76 -19.46
N GLY A 31 -4.97 12.50 -20.56
CA GLY A 31 -4.55 13.90 -20.54
C GLY A 31 -3.10 14.03 -20.04
N ASP A 32 -2.91 14.82 -18.99
CA ASP A 32 -1.61 15.09 -18.36
C ASP A 32 -1.34 14.20 -17.14
N ARG A 33 -2.09 13.09 -16.97
CA ARG A 33 -2.02 12.25 -15.77
C ARG A 33 -1.83 10.77 -16.07
N TYR A 34 -1.17 10.08 -15.14
CA TYR A 34 -1.21 8.63 -15.05
C TYR A 34 -2.56 8.17 -14.49
N VAL A 35 -3.09 7.08 -15.03
CA VAL A 35 -4.24 6.37 -14.47
C VAL A 35 -3.77 5.00 -14.03
N VAL A 36 -3.68 4.82 -12.71
CA VAL A 36 -3.19 3.60 -12.06
C VAL A 36 -4.38 2.74 -11.65
N SER A 37 -4.54 1.61 -12.33
CA SER A 37 -5.51 0.57 -11.97
C SER A 37 -4.85 -0.43 -11.02
N PHE A 38 -5.54 -0.80 -9.95
CA PHE A 38 -5.01 -1.70 -8.94
C PHE A 38 -6.12 -2.48 -8.23
N THR A 39 -5.74 -3.52 -7.50
CA THR A 39 -6.63 -4.34 -6.67
C THR A 39 -6.04 -4.51 -5.27
N THR A 40 -6.89 -4.76 -4.28
CA THR A 40 -6.46 -5.12 -2.92
C THR A 40 -7.03 -6.46 -2.48
N THR A 41 -6.27 -7.17 -1.65
CA THR A 41 -6.67 -8.42 -1.00
C THR A 41 -6.53 -8.27 0.50
N GLY A 42 -7.51 -8.73 1.27
CA GLY A 42 -7.46 -8.72 2.73
C GLY A 42 -7.69 -7.36 3.39
N PHE A 43 -8.03 -6.32 2.62
CA PHE A 43 -8.48 -5.02 3.11
C PHE A 43 -9.19 -4.20 2.04
N VAL A 44 -9.92 -3.17 2.48
CA VAL A 44 -10.50 -2.12 1.63
C VAL A 44 -9.79 -0.80 1.98
N PRO A 45 -9.13 -0.13 1.02
CA PRO A 45 -8.53 1.18 1.24
C PRO A 45 -9.55 2.20 1.71
N GLN A 46 -9.24 2.95 2.76
CA GLN A 46 -10.06 4.05 3.27
C GLN A 46 -9.23 5.05 4.07
N LEU A 47 -9.71 6.29 4.16
CA LEU A 47 -9.12 7.35 4.99
C LEU A 47 -10.20 7.95 5.92
N PRO A 48 -9.97 8.03 7.24
CA PRO A 48 -8.85 7.40 7.96
C PRO A 48 -8.93 5.87 7.92
N GLY A 49 -7.79 5.21 7.95
CA GLY A 49 -7.71 3.74 7.90
C GLY A 49 -6.52 3.24 7.09
N GLN A 50 -6.49 1.93 6.85
CA GLN A 50 -5.49 1.33 5.96
C GLN A 50 -5.78 1.76 4.52
N HIS A 51 -4.73 2.13 3.80
CA HIS A 51 -4.82 2.69 2.45
C HIS A 51 -3.59 2.30 1.65
N VAL A 52 -3.39 2.88 0.47
CA VAL A 52 -2.20 2.62 -0.35
C VAL A 52 -1.41 3.88 -0.60
N HIS A 53 -0.09 3.72 -0.71
CA HIS A 53 0.83 4.74 -1.19
C HIS A 53 1.32 4.35 -2.59
N PHE A 54 1.20 5.28 -3.54
CA PHE A 54 1.80 5.19 -4.88
C PHE A 54 3.06 6.05 -4.96
N PHE A 55 4.12 5.54 -5.57
CA PHE A 55 5.40 6.25 -5.69
C PHE A 55 6.17 5.78 -6.92
N PHE A 56 7.05 6.62 -7.47
CA PHE A 56 7.93 6.20 -8.56
C PHE A 56 9.02 5.27 -8.04
N ASN A 57 9.51 4.36 -8.87
CA ASN A 57 10.58 3.42 -8.50
C ASN A 57 11.95 4.07 -8.20
N THR A 58 12.09 5.37 -8.41
CA THR A 58 13.24 6.17 -7.93
C THR A 58 13.17 6.48 -6.44
N VAL A 59 12.02 6.25 -5.80
CA VAL A 59 11.82 6.42 -4.36
C VAL A 59 12.01 5.07 -3.68
N PRO A 60 12.98 4.92 -2.75
CA PRO A 60 13.11 3.70 -1.97
C PRO A 60 11.84 3.40 -1.16
N PRO A 61 11.43 2.12 -1.00
CA PRO A 61 10.22 1.74 -0.26
C PRO A 61 10.12 2.36 1.13
N GLU A 62 11.21 2.41 1.89
CA GLU A 62 11.28 3.00 3.23
C GLU A 62 11.10 4.52 3.24
N GLN A 63 11.24 5.17 2.08
CA GLN A 63 10.99 6.59 1.87
C GLN A 63 9.58 6.89 1.35
N ALA A 64 8.78 5.85 1.04
CA ALA A 64 7.46 5.95 0.45
C ALA A 64 6.30 6.05 1.47
N GLY A 65 6.58 6.56 2.67
CA GLY A 65 5.63 6.81 3.75
C GLY A 65 6.34 7.41 4.96
N ALA A 66 5.60 7.75 6.01
CA ALA A 66 6.18 8.33 7.22
C ALA A 66 7.03 7.29 8.00
N PRO A 67 8.21 7.66 8.53
CA PRO A 67 8.82 9.00 8.59
C PRO A 67 9.71 9.36 7.39
N GLY A 68 9.69 8.57 6.31
CA GLY A 68 10.42 8.84 5.08
C GLY A 68 10.01 10.16 4.41
N THR A 69 10.94 10.70 3.62
CA THR A 69 10.82 12.03 2.99
C THR A 69 10.75 11.96 1.46
N GLY A 70 10.56 10.77 0.89
CA GLY A 70 10.37 10.59 -0.54
C GLY A 70 9.04 11.17 -1.02
N ILE A 71 8.87 11.28 -2.33
CA ILE A 71 7.60 11.69 -2.94
C ILE A 71 6.72 10.45 -3.10
N TRP A 72 5.59 10.44 -2.42
CA TRP A 72 4.57 9.38 -2.47
C TRP A 72 3.19 10.01 -2.41
N HIS A 73 2.19 9.26 -2.87
CA HIS A 73 0.82 9.73 -2.99
C HIS A 73 -0.16 8.80 -2.30
N VAL A 74 -1.07 9.37 -1.53
CA VAL A 74 -2.09 8.65 -0.77
C VAL A 74 -3.30 8.34 -1.63
N HIS A 75 -3.83 7.12 -1.52
CA HIS A 75 -5.14 6.78 -2.07
C HIS A 75 -5.92 5.84 -1.16
N GLY A 76 -7.15 6.21 -0.82
CA GLY A 76 -8.01 5.53 0.14
C GLY A 76 -9.33 5.06 -0.46
N SER A 77 -9.34 4.59 -1.70
CA SER A 77 -10.51 4.07 -2.41
C SER A 77 -10.12 2.89 -3.30
N LEU A 78 -11.07 2.03 -3.68
CA LEU A 78 -10.88 0.96 -4.67
C LEU A 78 -10.91 1.45 -6.12
N THR A 79 -11.24 2.71 -6.37
CA THR A 79 -11.23 3.29 -7.72
C THR A 79 -9.81 3.44 -8.24
N SER A 80 -9.61 3.45 -9.56
CA SER A 80 -8.31 3.81 -10.15
C SER A 80 -7.82 5.16 -9.63
N TYR A 81 -6.51 5.29 -9.50
CA TYR A 81 -5.87 6.49 -8.99
C TYR A 81 -5.32 7.34 -10.14
N ASN A 82 -5.63 8.63 -10.14
CA ASN A 82 -5.21 9.58 -11.18
C ASN A 82 -4.58 10.87 -10.60
N GLY A 83 -3.99 10.79 -9.42
CA GLY A 83 -3.42 11.96 -8.75
C GLY A 83 -1.98 12.29 -9.17
N ILE A 84 -1.31 11.44 -9.96
CA ILE A 84 0.06 11.67 -10.44
C ILE A 84 0.03 12.23 -11.86
N THR A 85 0.64 13.39 -12.03
CA THR A 85 0.82 14.05 -13.33
C THR A 85 2.04 13.49 -14.07
N LEU A 86 2.06 13.64 -15.40
CA LEU A 86 3.24 13.28 -16.19
C LEU A 86 4.47 14.13 -15.84
N ALA A 87 4.26 15.38 -15.43
CA ALA A 87 5.33 16.31 -15.05
C ALA A 87 6.02 15.95 -13.73
N GLU A 88 5.36 15.19 -12.85
CA GLU A 88 5.94 14.70 -11.60
C GLU A 88 6.91 13.54 -11.80
N ARG A 89 6.95 12.91 -12.99
CA ARG A 89 7.87 11.81 -13.27
C ARG A 89 9.32 12.29 -13.14
N PRO A 90 10.09 11.82 -12.14
CA PRO A 90 11.49 12.21 -12.02
C PRO A 90 12.33 11.54 -13.11
N THR A 91 13.47 12.14 -13.43
CA THR A 91 14.45 11.55 -14.34
C THR A 91 14.82 10.15 -13.86
N GLY A 92 14.72 9.16 -14.76
CA GLY A 92 15.05 7.76 -14.47
C GLY A 92 13.90 6.93 -13.91
N ALA A 93 12.74 7.51 -13.57
CA ALA A 93 11.56 6.72 -13.23
C ALA A 93 11.07 5.93 -14.44
N SER A 94 10.90 4.62 -14.26
CA SER A 94 10.40 3.69 -15.27
C SER A 94 9.15 2.93 -14.83
N GLN A 95 8.80 3.01 -13.54
CA GLN A 95 7.68 2.30 -12.96
C GLN A 95 6.99 3.17 -11.89
N ILE A 96 5.70 2.91 -11.65
CA ILE A 96 5.02 3.29 -10.40
C ILE A 96 4.88 2.03 -9.55
N CYS A 97 5.14 2.19 -8.26
CA CYS A 97 5.05 1.17 -7.23
C CYS A 97 3.90 1.47 -6.28
N VAL A 98 3.39 0.41 -5.64
CA VAL A 98 2.36 0.51 -4.61
C VAL A 98 2.80 -0.24 -3.36
N LEU A 99 2.50 0.32 -2.19
CA LEU A 99 2.55 -0.37 -0.91
C LEU A 99 1.29 -0.07 -0.10
N ILE A 100 0.91 -0.99 0.77
CA ILE A 100 -0.11 -0.74 1.79
C ILE A 100 0.48 0.22 2.84
N ALA A 101 -0.30 1.20 3.27
CA ALA A 101 0.04 2.13 4.33
C ALA A 101 -0.94 2.01 5.50
N ASN A 102 -0.40 2.14 6.71
CA ASN A 102 -1.14 2.19 7.96
C ASN A 102 -1.81 3.57 8.14
N PRO A 103 -2.75 3.74 9.09
CA PRO A 103 -3.39 5.03 9.35
C PRO A 103 -2.41 6.17 9.70
N ASP A 104 -1.22 5.85 10.21
CA ASP A 104 -0.14 6.81 10.54
C ASP A 104 0.80 7.10 9.35
N HIS A 105 0.43 6.65 8.15
CA HIS A 105 1.21 6.75 6.91
C HIS A 105 2.52 5.96 6.89
N SER A 106 2.80 5.10 7.88
CA SER A 106 3.89 4.12 7.76
C SER A 106 3.54 3.05 6.73
N VAL A 107 4.51 2.63 5.92
CA VAL A 107 4.30 1.61 4.89
C VAL A 107 4.53 0.20 5.43
N GLN A 108 3.77 -0.74 4.89
CA GLN A 108 3.96 -2.17 5.10
C GLN A 108 4.81 -2.76 3.97
N PHE A 109 6.03 -3.18 4.29
CA PHE A 109 6.94 -3.77 3.31
C PHE A 109 6.39 -5.06 2.71
N ASN A 110 6.80 -5.37 1.47
CA ASN A 110 6.45 -6.59 0.74
C ASN A 110 4.94 -6.81 0.50
N THR A 111 4.12 -5.75 0.59
CA THR A 111 2.68 -5.84 0.38
C THR A 111 2.24 -5.50 -1.05
N GLY A 112 3.11 -4.91 -1.88
CA GLY A 112 2.74 -4.55 -3.25
C GLY A 112 3.76 -4.86 -4.33
N ASN A 113 3.64 -4.16 -5.46
CA ASN A 113 4.46 -4.35 -6.65
C ASN A 113 4.75 -3.02 -7.36
N CYS A 114 5.69 -3.06 -8.30
CA CYS A 114 5.89 -2.02 -9.30
C CYS A 114 5.33 -2.45 -10.65
N TYR A 115 4.88 -1.50 -11.45
CA TYR A 115 4.35 -1.70 -12.79
C TYR A 115 4.97 -0.68 -13.75
N ASN A 116 5.34 -1.13 -14.95
CA ASN A 116 6.01 -0.29 -15.94
C ASN A 116 5.12 0.88 -16.37
N LEU A 117 5.72 2.06 -16.46
CA LEU A 117 5.07 3.22 -17.09
C LEU A 117 4.91 2.97 -18.60
N PRO A 118 3.85 3.52 -19.22
CA PRO A 118 3.69 3.51 -20.67
C PRO A 118 4.75 4.37 -21.40
#